data_AF-A0AAD0CC72-F1
#
_entry.id   AF-A0AAD0CC72-F1
#
_cell.length_a   1.000
_cell.length_b   1.000
_cell.length_c   1.000
_cell.angle_alpha   90.00
_cell.angle_beta   90.00
_cell.angle_gamma   90.00
#
_symmetry.space_group_name_H-M   'P 1'
#
loop_
_entity.id
_entity.type
_entity.pdbx_description
1 polymer ?
#
loop_
_entity_poly.entity_id
_entity_poly.type
_entity_poly.pdbx_seq_one_letter_code
_entity_poly.pdbx_strand_id
1 'polypeptide(L)'
;MKLLFGSVLIIIAGFSVNKHVFSSKAYDGVTTVTDVISAYPVDMFDFKKTMKDYAHHLCYRNSDALNAQDITVSDCLSHHDEKKLECEIKVFRLAPQNLESEREVLNYSREYTQCTLPYKYILG
;
A
#
# COMPACT_ATOMS: atom_id res chain seq x y z
N MET A 1 6.79 50.88 -11.07
CA MET A 1 5.56 50.25 -10.54
C MET A 1 5.13 49.14 -11.48
N LYS A 2 4.83 47.96 -10.91
CA LYS A 2 3.77 46.99 -11.31
C LYS A 2 3.81 46.50 -12.77
N LEU A 3 4.11 45.24 -13.08
CA LEU A 3 3.34 44.03 -12.70
C LEU A 3 4.24 42.79 -12.89
N LEU A 4 4.80 42.24 -11.81
CA LEU A 4 5.44 40.92 -11.78
C LEU A 4 4.71 40.04 -10.76
N PHE A 5 3.43 39.76 -10.97
CA PHE A 5 2.66 38.85 -10.11
C PHE A 5 1.52 38.15 -10.88
N GLY A 6 1.79 37.68 -12.11
CA GLY A 6 0.79 37.00 -12.94
C GLY A 6 1.03 35.51 -13.21
N SER A 7 2.27 35.04 -13.07
CA SER A 7 2.68 33.72 -13.58
C SER A 7 2.91 32.63 -12.52
N VAL A 8 2.87 32.97 -11.22
CA VAL A 8 3.11 32.01 -10.13
C VAL A 8 1.83 31.26 -9.70
N LEU A 9 0.65 31.72 -10.11
CA LEU A 9 -0.63 31.12 -9.68
C LEU A 9 -1.10 29.90 -10.48
N ILE A 10 -0.47 29.57 -11.62
CA ILE A 10 -0.95 28.46 -12.48
C ILE A 10 -0.27 27.13 -12.16
N ILE A 11 0.91 27.12 -11.50
CA ILE A 11 1.65 25.87 -11.25
C ILE A 11 1.11 25.13 -10.02
N ILE A 12 0.46 25.81 -9.08
CA ILE A 12 -0.07 25.17 -7.85
C ILE A 12 -1.39 24.42 -8.10
N ALA A 13 -2.14 24.78 -9.15
CA ALA A 13 -3.35 24.04 -9.53
C ALA A 13 -3.05 22.69 -10.21
N GLY A 14 -1.83 22.49 -10.74
CA GLY A 14 -1.40 21.24 -11.38
C GLY A 14 -1.01 20.12 -10.41
N PHE A 15 -0.83 20.42 -9.12
CA PHE A 15 -0.52 19.43 -8.09
C PHE A 15 -1.73 19.03 -7.23
N SER A 16 -2.94 19.50 -7.59
CA SER A 16 -4.18 19.07 -6.94
C SER A 16 -5.02 18.12 -7.81
N VAL A 17 -4.50 17.68 -8.96
CA VAL A 17 -5.09 16.57 -9.73
C VAL A 17 -4.81 15.25 -9.01
N ASN A 18 -5.67 15.02 -8.02
CA ASN A 18 -6.29 13.75 -7.73
C ASN A 18 -5.36 12.62 -7.30
N LYS A 19 -5.00 12.66 -6.01
CA LYS A 19 -4.38 11.54 -5.27
C LYS A 19 -5.13 10.22 -5.43
N HIS A 20 -6.42 10.23 -5.82
CA HIS A 20 -7.20 9.03 -6.12
C HIS A 20 -7.02 8.49 -7.55
N VAL A 21 -6.67 9.31 -8.55
CA VAL A 21 -6.59 8.84 -9.96
C VAL A 21 -5.28 8.11 -10.28
N PHE A 22 -4.18 8.46 -9.60
CA PHE A 22 -2.92 7.74 -9.78
C PHE A 22 -2.89 6.39 -9.05
N SER A 23 -3.65 6.24 -7.96
CA SER A 23 -3.68 4.99 -7.19
C SER A 23 -4.79 4.02 -7.61
N SER A 24 -5.89 4.47 -8.23
CA SER A 24 -6.95 3.55 -8.67
C SER A 24 -6.62 2.88 -10.00
N LYS A 25 -6.25 3.67 -11.02
CA LYS A 25 -6.17 3.14 -12.39
C LYS A 25 -5.04 2.15 -12.66
N ALA A 26 -3.96 2.17 -11.88
CA ALA A 26 -2.86 1.21 -12.04
C ALA A 26 -3.08 -0.10 -11.25
N TYR A 27 -3.95 -0.08 -10.24
CA TYR A 27 -4.10 -1.18 -9.28
C TYR A 27 -5.49 -1.82 -9.27
N ASP A 28 -6.46 -1.31 -10.04
CA ASP A 28 -7.84 -1.85 -10.10
C ASP A 28 -7.91 -3.35 -10.48
N GLY A 29 -6.87 -3.91 -11.10
CA GLY A 29 -6.79 -5.33 -11.45
C GLY A 29 -6.08 -6.24 -10.45
N VAL A 30 -5.48 -5.69 -9.38
CA VAL A 30 -4.72 -6.47 -8.39
C VAL A 30 -5.68 -7.07 -7.37
N THR A 31 -5.76 -8.39 -7.29
CA THR A 31 -6.65 -9.09 -6.35
C THR A 31 -5.89 -9.71 -5.19
N THR A 32 -4.63 -10.08 -5.40
CA THR A 32 -3.70 -10.65 -4.41
C THR A 32 -2.30 -10.04 -4.54
N VAL A 33 -1.42 -10.27 -3.55
CA VAL A 33 -0.01 -9.88 -3.67
C VAL A 33 0.70 -10.61 -4.81
N THR A 34 0.25 -11.83 -5.14
CA THR A 34 0.86 -12.67 -6.18
C THR A 34 0.59 -12.13 -7.58
N ASP A 35 -0.48 -11.34 -7.77
CA ASP A 35 -0.71 -10.62 -9.02
C ASP A 35 0.36 -9.55 -9.30
N VAL A 36 1.08 -9.10 -8.26
CA VAL A 36 2.19 -8.13 -8.37
C VAL A 36 3.53 -8.83 -8.57
N ILE A 37 3.65 -10.10 -8.17
CA ILE A 37 4.89 -10.88 -8.19
C ILE A 37 4.84 -11.90 -9.33
N SER A 38 5.67 -11.70 -10.35
CA SER A 38 5.63 -12.53 -11.56
C SER A 38 6.74 -13.59 -11.67
N ALA A 39 7.70 -13.62 -10.75
CA ALA A 39 8.83 -14.54 -10.79
C ALA A 39 9.34 -14.90 -9.39
N TYR A 40 9.81 -16.15 -9.24
CA TYR A 40 10.49 -16.67 -8.05
C TYR A 40 11.96 -17.00 -8.40
N PRO A 41 12.91 -16.91 -7.45
CA PRO A 41 12.74 -16.42 -6.08
C PRO A 41 12.44 -14.92 -5.99
N VAL A 42 11.71 -14.52 -4.94
CA VAL A 42 11.45 -13.10 -4.64
C VAL A 42 12.37 -12.66 -3.51
N ASP A 43 13.22 -11.68 -3.80
CA ASP A 43 14.07 -11.08 -2.77
C ASP A 43 13.22 -10.38 -1.69
N MET A 44 13.60 -10.56 -0.42
CA MET A 44 12.84 -10.03 0.73
C MET A 44 12.74 -8.50 0.73
N PHE A 45 13.73 -7.78 0.20
CA PHE A 45 13.68 -6.32 0.07
C PHE A 45 12.62 -5.91 -0.95
N ASP A 46 12.62 -6.55 -2.12
CA ASP A 46 11.61 -6.31 -3.17
C ASP A 46 10.21 -6.72 -2.71
N PHE A 47 10.11 -7.82 -1.96
CA PHE A 47 8.86 -8.26 -1.34
C PHE A 47 8.30 -7.20 -0.37
N LYS A 48 9.13 -6.66 0.53
CA LYS A 48 8.69 -5.60 1.47
C LYS A 48 8.21 -4.35 0.74
N LYS A 49 8.89 -3.96 -0.34
CA LYS A 49 8.47 -2.83 -1.17
C LYS A 49 7.10 -3.11 -1.81
N THR A 50 6.93 -4.31 -2.36
CA THR A 50 5.66 -4.78 -2.92
C THR A 50 4.54 -4.78 -1.88
N MET A 51 4.82 -5.20 -0.64
CA MET A 51 3.84 -5.21 0.45
C MET A 51 3.35 -3.82 0.82
N LYS A 52 4.21 -2.80 0.76
CA LYS A 52 3.80 -1.41 0.97
C LYS A 52 2.78 -0.97 -0.09
N ASP A 53 3.08 -1.21 -1.37
CA ASP A 53 2.20 -0.83 -2.47
C ASP A 53 0.88 -1.63 -2.41
N TYR A 54 0.96 -2.90 -2.05
CA TYR A 54 -0.20 -3.76 -1.83
C TYR A 54 -1.07 -3.26 -0.66
N ALA A 55 -0.48 -2.85 0.47
CA ALA A 55 -1.22 -2.28 1.59
C ALA A 55 -1.96 -0.99 1.19
N HIS A 56 -1.33 -0.12 0.40
CA HIS A 56 -1.99 1.06 -0.14
C HIS A 56 -3.19 0.67 -1.00
N HIS A 57 -2.99 -0.26 -1.93
CA HIS A 57 -4.07 -0.79 -2.77
C HIS A 57 -5.25 -1.31 -1.92
N LEU A 58 -4.99 -2.11 -0.88
CA LEU A 58 -6.02 -2.62 0.01
C LEU A 58 -6.80 -1.50 0.72
N CYS A 59 -6.13 -0.45 1.18
CA CYS A 59 -6.80 0.69 1.80
C CYS A 59 -7.74 1.40 0.81
N TYR A 60 -7.34 1.59 -0.45
CA TYR A 60 -8.19 2.22 -1.46
C TYR A 60 -9.34 1.32 -1.93
N ARG A 61 -9.04 0.05 -2.22
CA ARG A 61 -10.03 -0.92 -2.72
C ARG A 61 -11.15 -1.17 -1.71
N ASN A 62 -10.83 -1.18 -0.42
CA ASN A 62 -11.77 -1.48 0.65
C ASN A 62 -12.33 -0.21 1.31
N SER A 63 -12.35 0.94 0.62
CA SER A 63 -12.81 2.21 1.19
C SER A 63 -14.19 2.13 1.82
N ASP A 64 -15.13 1.42 1.19
CA ASP A 64 -16.51 1.31 1.68
C ASP A 64 -16.59 0.48 2.97
N ALA A 65 -15.83 -0.61 3.04
CA ALA A 65 -15.76 -1.46 4.22
C ALA A 65 -15.02 -0.78 5.40
N LEU A 66 -14.02 0.05 5.10
CA LEU A 66 -13.32 0.87 6.08
C LEU A 66 -14.23 2.00 6.61
N ASN A 67 -14.94 2.70 5.70
CA ASN A 67 -15.88 3.75 6.08
C ASN A 67 -17.03 3.22 6.94
N ALA A 68 -17.50 1.99 6.70
CA ALA A 68 -18.49 1.32 7.56
C ALA A 68 -17.97 1.03 8.99
N GLN A 69 -16.67 1.17 9.22
CA GLN A 69 -15.99 1.03 10.51
C GLN A 69 -15.48 2.38 11.05
N ASP A 70 -15.91 3.51 10.47
CA ASP A 70 -15.45 4.87 10.79
C ASP A 70 -13.94 5.08 10.57
N ILE A 71 -13.35 4.37 9.61
CA ILE A 71 -11.92 4.45 9.26
C ILE A 71 -11.80 5.04 7.86
N THR A 72 -11.10 6.16 7.73
CA THR A 72 -10.84 6.71 6.39
C THR A 72 -9.67 5.97 5.73
N VAL A 73 -9.58 6.05 4.40
CA VAL A 73 -8.41 5.57 3.67
C VAL A 73 -7.12 6.22 4.19
N SER A 74 -7.17 7.50 4.60
CA SER A 74 -6.02 8.19 5.16
C SER A 74 -5.59 7.59 6.50
N ASP A 75 -6.54 7.19 7.35
CA ASP A 75 -6.24 6.55 8.63
C ASP A 75 -5.62 5.16 8.41
N CYS A 76 -6.15 4.41 7.45
CA CYS A 76 -5.62 3.10 7.04
C CYS A 76 -4.15 3.20 6.60
N LEU A 77 -3.83 4.18 5.74
CA LEU A 77 -2.47 4.42 5.26
C LEU A 77 -1.53 4.86 6.39
N SER A 78 -1.96 5.81 7.23
CA SER A 78 -1.17 6.28 8.37
C SER A 78 -0.87 5.15 9.35
N HIS A 79 -1.87 4.32 9.66
CA HIS A 79 -1.70 3.18 10.56
C HIS A 79 -0.70 2.16 10.02
N HIS A 80 -0.76 1.85 8.72
CA HIS A 80 0.25 1.02 8.07
C HIS A 80 1.66 1.61 8.25
N ASP A 81 1.84 2.90 7.97
CA ASP A 81 3.15 3.56 8.06
C ASP A 81 3.70 3.58 9.50
N GLU A 82 2.84 3.78 10.50
CA GLU A 82 3.20 3.69 11.92
C GLU A 82 3.60 2.27 12.33
N LYS A 83 2.89 1.25 11.84
CA LYS A 83 3.08 -0.15 12.22
C LYS A 83 4.11 -0.89 11.39
N LYS A 84 4.49 -0.36 10.23
CA LYS A 84 5.41 -0.99 9.28
C LYS A 84 6.67 -1.54 9.95
N LEU A 85 7.40 -0.72 10.70
CA LEU A 85 8.68 -1.15 11.29
C LEU A 85 8.48 -2.26 12.33
N GLU A 86 7.48 -2.10 13.20
CA GLU A 86 7.13 -3.11 14.21
C GLU A 86 6.78 -4.45 13.56
N CYS A 87 5.94 -4.42 12.52
CA CYS A 87 5.49 -5.61 11.81
C CYS A 87 6.59 -6.24 10.95
N GLU A 88 7.48 -5.45 10.36
CA GLU A 88 8.65 -6.00 9.65
C GLU A 88 9.56 -6.77 10.60
N ILE A 89 9.80 -6.24 11.80
CA ILE A 89 10.58 -6.94 12.83
C ILE A 89 9.82 -8.18 13.32
N LYS A 90 8.51 -8.11 13.50
CA LYS A 90 7.72 -9.23 14.01
C LYS A 90 7.62 -10.38 13.02
N VAL A 91 7.38 -10.07 11.75
CA VAL A 91 7.06 -11.06 10.70
C VAL A 91 8.32 -11.52 9.96
N PHE A 92 9.25 -10.61 9.65
CA PHE A 92 10.38 -10.91 8.77
C PHE A 92 11.71 -11.17 9.49
N ARG A 93 11.76 -11.11 10.82
CA ARG A 93 13.03 -11.26 11.57
C ARG A 93 13.76 -12.57 11.28
N LEU A 94 13.03 -13.66 11.05
CA LEU A 94 13.59 -14.97 10.73
C LEU A 94 13.21 -15.45 9.33
N ALA A 95 12.71 -14.54 8.49
CA ALA A 95 12.36 -14.89 7.13
C ALA A 95 13.63 -15.15 6.29
N PRO A 96 13.56 -16.06 5.31
CA PRO A 96 14.67 -16.29 4.39
C PRO A 96 14.96 -15.03 3.57
N GLN A 97 16.17 -14.95 3.02
CA GLN A 97 16.54 -13.84 2.13
C GLN A 97 15.66 -13.80 0.88
N ASN A 98 15.25 -14.98 0.41
CA ASN A 98 14.43 -15.16 -0.78
C ASN A 98 13.19 -16.00 -0.44
N LEU A 99 12.04 -15.62 -1.00
CA LEU A 99 10.83 -16.43 -1.00
C LEU A 99 10.81 -17.27 -2.26
N GLU A 100 10.83 -18.60 -2.09
CA GLU A 100 11.06 -19.56 -3.17
C GLU A 100 9.74 -20.05 -3.79
N SER A 101 8.60 -19.73 -3.17
CA SER A 101 7.31 -20.22 -3.62
C SER A 101 6.16 -19.24 -3.38
N GLU A 102 5.11 -19.43 -4.17
CA GLU A 102 3.84 -18.72 -4.01
C GLU A 102 3.26 -18.86 -2.61
N ARG A 103 3.37 -20.06 -2.03
CA ARG A 103 2.89 -20.31 -0.67
C ARG A 103 3.60 -19.43 0.36
N GLU A 104 4.91 -19.25 0.23
CA GLU A 104 5.67 -18.40 1.15
C GLU A 104 5.29 -16.93 0.98
N VAL A 105 5.17 -16.45 -0.25
CA VAL A 105 4.68 -15.10 -0.57
C VAL A 105 3.29 -14.85 0.02
N LEU A 106 2.35 -15.78 -0.15
CA LEU A 106 1.00 -15.67 0.39
C LEU A 106 0.97 -15.70 1.93
N ASN A 107 1.79 -16.54 2.55
CA ASN A 107 1.86 -16.63 4.01
C ASN A 107 2.44 -15.34 4.61
N TYR A 108 3.62 -14.92 4.14
CA TYR A 108 4.28 -13.72 4.63
C TYR A 108 3.48 -12.45 4.34
N SER A 109 2.81 -12.37 3.19
CA SER A 109 1.95 -11.23 2.90
C SER A 109 0.75 -11.17 3.82
N ARG A 110 0.07 -12.30 4.06
CA ARG A 110 -1.05 -12.37 4.99
C ARG A 110 -0.62 -11.96 6.40
N GLU A 111 0.46 -12.54 6.91
CA GLU A 111 0.97 -12.23 8.26
C GLU A 111 1.34 -10.75 8.39
N TYR A 112 2.03 -10.20 7.39
CA TYR A 112 2.41 -8.80 7.38
C TYR A 112 1.18 -7.88 7.29
N THR A 113 0.26 -8.13 6.36
CA THR A 113 -0.95 -7.34 6.20
C THR A 113 -1.84 -7.38 7.44
N GLN A 114 -2.02 -8.55 8.07
CA GLN A 114 -2.79 -8.65 9.32
C GLN A 114 -2.15 -7.88 10.47
N CYS A 115 -0.81 -7.76 10.47
CA CYS A 115 -0.09 -6.97 11.45
C CYS A 115 -0.23 -5.46 11.19
N THR A 116 -0.06 -5.02 9.94
CA THR A 116 -0.06 -3.59 9.58
C THR A 116 -1.44 -3.00 9.37
N LEU A 117 -2.42 -3.82 8.99
CA LEU A 117 -3.79 -3.44 8.67
C LEU A 117 -4.79 -4.37 9.40
N PRO A 118 -4.95 -4.24 10.73
CA PRO A 118 -5.79 -5.13 11.53
C PRO A 118 -7.29 -4.80 11.41
N TYR A 119 -7.78 -4.53 10.20
CA TYR A 119 -9.17 -4.14 9.93
C TYR A 119 -10.00 -5.33 9.42
N LYS A 120 -11.29 -5.34 9.76
CA LYS A 120 -12.18 -6.40 9.28
C LYS A 120 -12.34 -6.29 7.76
N TYR A 121 -12.29 -7.43 7.08
CA TYR A 121 -12.51 -7.58 5.63
C TYR A 121 -11.49 -6.89 4.72
N ILE A 122 -10.33 -6.48 5.25
CA ILE A 122 -9.31 -5.77 4.45
C ILE A 122 -8.67 -6.64 3.35
N LEU A 123 -8.67 -7.97 3.51
CA LEU A 123 -8.10 -8.93 2.57
C LEU A 123 -9.12 -9.50 1.57
N GLY A 124 -10.40 -9.09 1.64
CA GLY A 124 -11.52 -9.74 0.95
C GLY A 124 -12.20 -10.78 1.83
#